data_AF-A0AAF0YRV5-F1
#
_entry.id   AF-A0AAF0YRV5-F1
#
_cell.length_a   1.000
_cell.length_b   1.000
_cell.length_c   1.000
_cell.angle_alpha   90.00
_cell.angle_beta   90.00
_cell.angle_gamma   90.00
#
_symmetry.space_group_name_H-M   'P 1'
#
loop_
_entity.id
_entity.type
_entity.pdbx_description
1 polymer ?
#
loop_
_entity_poly.entity_id
_entity_poly.type
_entity_poly.pdbx_seq_one_letter_code
_entity_poly.pdbx_strand_id
1 'polypeptide(L)'
;MNLTDSYDFFRENAGRTLGDLKLEYQTKFPEFTAEMKINKGGVGQFIEKLIGLKNTNALTDFSDGELKTNKADTDGAPLETMFISQISSNFDQLISDQISFEDSWIYQKIKNLLYVPICKVDNDPDKWYIQSAYHVQINEEGELFRQLSADFTQIKSKLLADINSGDGYIHTSNGSFIQIRSKDFKPYHPIFSAQYNRNISNKNHAFYFKKEFMREVREMARQGKDGVVRII
;
A
#
# COMPACT_ATOMS: atom_id res chain seq x y z
N MET A 1 -13.88 -12.47 3.42
CA MET A 1 -14.32 -11.70 2.25
C MET A 1 -13.14 -11.70 1.31
N ASN A 2 -13.35 -12.20 0.10
CA ASN A 2 -12.37 -12.12 -0.97
C ASN A 2 -12.41 -10.72 -1.59
N LEU A 3 -11.32 -10.34 -2.21
CA LEU A 3 -11.15 -9.05 -2.86
C LEU A 3 -12.24 -8.79 -3.91
N THR A 4 -12.60 -9.83 -4.69
CA THR A 4 -13.63 -9.77 -5.74
C THR A 4 -15.03 -9.48 -5.20
N ASP A 5 -15.32 -9.81 -3.94
CA ASP A 5 -16.63 -9.55 -3.32
C ASP A 5 -16.93 -8.04 -3.21
N SER A 6 -15.89 -7.19 -3.32
CA SER A 6 -16.00 -5.74 -3.23
C SER A 6 -16.13 -5.04 -4.59
N TYR A 7 -16.10 -5.76 -5.71
CA TYR A 7 -16.02 -5.17 -7.05
C TYR A 7 -17.22 -4.31 -7.39
N ASP A 8 -18.42 -4.84 -7.16
CA ASP A 8 -19.64 -4.12 -7.52
C ASP A 8 -19.76 -2.83 -6.70
N PHE A 9 -19.34 -2.84 -5.43
CA PHE A 9 -19.26 -1.62 -4.64
C PHE A 9 -18.37 -0.56 -5.31
N PHE A 10 -17.16 -0.89 -5.72
CA PHE A 10 -16.27 0.12 -6.32
C PHE A 10 -16.73 0.57 -7.70
N ARG A 11 -17.30 -0.34 -8.49
CA ARG A 11 -17.84 -0.02 -9.82
C ARG A 11 -19.03 0.93 -9.74
N GLU A 12 -19.97 0.64 -8.83
CA GLU A 12 -21.20 1.44 -8.67
C GLU A 12 -20.95 2.79 -8.00
N ASN A 13 -19.89 2.89 -7.20
CA ASN A 13 -19.62 4.09 -6.38
C ASN A 13 -18.43 4.92 -6.87
N ALA A 14 -17.87 4.62 -8.05
CA ALA A 14 -16.91 5.48 -8.71
C ALA A 14 -17.51 6.87 -8.98
N GLY A 15 -16.76 7.93 -8.66
CA GLY A 15 -17.18 9.33 -8.73
C GLY A 15 -18.08 9.80 -7.59
N ARG A 16 -18.60 8.90 -6.73
CA ARG A 16 -19.44 9.29 -5.60
C ARG A 16 -18.62 9.82 -4.44
N THR A 17 -19.14 10.85 -3.79
CA THR A 17 -18.48 11.44 -2.63
C THR A 17 -18.58 10.51 -1.42
N LEU A 18 -17.54 10.51 -0.59
CA LEU A 18 -17.51 9.72 0.64
C LEU A 18 -18.56 10.21 1.64
N GLY A 19 -18.93 11.50 1.61
CA GLY A 19 -20.02 12.05 2.41
C GLY A 19 -21.39 11.49 2.01
N ASP A 20 -21.67 11.40 0.71
CA ASP A 20 -22.92 10.79 0.21
C ASP A 20 -23.00 9.31 0.57
N LEU A 21 -21.89 8.57 0.40
CA LEU A 21 -21.81 7.16 0.77
C LEU A 21 -22.00 6.97 2.27
N LYS A 22 -21.37 7.82 3.09
CA LYS A 22 -21.54 7.82 4.54
C LYS A 22 -23.02 7.99 4.91
N LEU A 23 -23.67 9.03 4.39
CA LEU A 23 -25.07 9.34 4.69
C LEU A 23 -26.00 8.21 4.25
N GLU A 24 -25.80 7.67 3.05
CA GLU A 24 -26.59 6.55 2.54
C GLU A 24 -26.44 5.31 3.43
N TYR A 25 -25.21 4.94 3.80
CA TYR A 25 -24.96 3.79 4.65
C TYR A 25 -25.53 3.97 6.05
N GLN A 26 -25.38 5.15 6.65
CA GLN A 26 -25.99 5.47 7.95
C GLN A 26 -27.53 5.42 7.90
N THR A 27 -28.11 5.77 6.75
CA THR A 27 -29.57 5.71 6.54
C THR A 27 -30.06 4.27 6.37
N LYS A 28 -29.33 3.45 5.59
CA LYS A 28 -29.67 2.05 5.30
C LYS A 28 -29.36 1.13 6.49
N PHE A 29 -28.30 1.41 7.22
CA PHE A 29 -27.75 0.60 8.32
C PHE A 29 -27.49 1.51 9.52
N PRO A 30 -28.49 1.76 10.39
CA PRO A 30 -28.35 2.68 11.53
C PRO A 30 -27.22 2.31 12.51
N GLU A 31 -26.77 1.06 12.53
CA GLU A 31 -25.62 0.58 13.29
C GLU A 31 -24.26 1.00 12.69
N PHE A 32 -24.23 1.45 11.44
CA PHE A 32 -23.02 1.93 10.78
C PHE A 32 -22.60 3.29 11.36
N THR A 33 -21.59 3.27 12.21
CA THR A 33 -21.10 4.45 12.95
C THR A 33 -19.70 4.87 12.52
N ALA A 34 -19.26 4.45 11.32
CA ALA A 34 -17.93 4.77 10.84
C ALA A 34 -17.80 6.26 10.50
N GLU A 35 -16.70 6.85 10.97
CA GLU A 35 -16.36 8.25 10.72
C GLU A 35 -15.07 8.36 9.93
N MET A 36 -15.02 9.32 9.00
CA MET A 36 -13.81 9.63 8.25
C MET A 36 -12.81 10.37 9.13
N LYS A 37 -11.62 9.80 9.28
CA LYS A 37 -10.51 10.45 10.00
C LYS A 37 -9.58 11.15 9.01
N ILE A 38 -9.33 12.44 9.21
CA ILE A 38 -8.34 13.24 8.47
C ILE A 38 -6.93 12.94 9.00
N ASN A 39 -6.54 11.68 9.00
CA ASN A 39 -5.20 11.24 9.36
C ASN A 39 -4.68 10.22 8.33
N LYS A 40 -3.39 9.90 8.43
CA LYS A 40 -2.81 8.86 7.57
C LYS A 40 -3.46 7.51 7.91
N GLY A 41 -4.13 6.92 6.92
CA GLY A 41 -4.83 5.64 7.06
C GLY A 41 -6.35 5.75 7.34
N GLY A 42 -6.85 6.90 7.78
CA GLY A 42 -8.27 7.07 8.15
C GLY A 42 -9.26 6.84 7.01
N VAL A 43 -8.91 7.27 5.79
CA VAL A 43 -9.73 7.03 4.60
C VAL A 43 -9.78 5.55 4.22
N GLY A 44 -8.63 4.86 4.29
CA GLY A 44 -8.57 3.42 4.03
C GLY A 44 -9.47 2.63 4.99
N GLN A 45 -9.34 2.91 6.29
CA GLN A 45 -10.18 2.28 7.32
C GLN A 45 -11.68 2.57 7.16
N PHE A 46 -12.03 3.75 6.66
CA PHE A 46 -13.41 4.09 6.36
C PHE A 46 -13.95 3.28 5.18
N ILE A 47 -13.18 3.16 4.10
CA ILE A 47 -13.53 2.35 2.93
C ILE A 47 -13.63 0.86 3.30
N GLU A 48 -12.70 0.33 4.10
CA GLU A 48 -12.78 -1.05 4.63
C GLU A 48 -14.15 -1.30 5.28
N LYS A 49 -14.62 -0.37 6.12
CA LYS A 49 -15.91 -0.50 6.79
C LYS A 49 -17.09 -0.41 5.82
N LEU A 50 -17.04 0.48 4.83
CA LEU A 50 -18.09 0.60 3.81
C LEU A 50 -18.27 -0.70 3.02
N ILE A 51 -17.17 -1.40 2.72
CA ILE A 51 -17.22 -2.69 2.02
C ILE A 51 -17.41 -3.88 2.96
N GLY A 52 -17.62 -3.66 4.26
CA GLY A 52 -17.89 -4.72 5.24
C GLY A 52 -16.66 -5.45 5.80
N LEU A 53 -15.45 -4.95 5.54
CA LEU A 53 -14.24 -5.44 6.19
C LEU A 53 -14.16 -4.96 7.64
N LYS A 54 -13.52 -5.79 8.48
CA LYS A 54 -13.15 -5.44 9.85
C LYS A 54 -11.71 -4.95 9.84
N ASN A 55 -11.41 -3.88 10.58
CA ASN A 55 -10.02 -3.49 10.80
C ASN A 55 -9.37 -4.58 11.68
N THR A 56 -8.35 -5.27 11.16
CA THR A 56 -7.64 -6.33 11.88
C THR A 56 -6.12 -6.12 11.84
N ASN A 57 -5.38 -6.96 12.57
CA ASN A 57 -3.92 -7.02 12.48
C ASN A 57 -3.44 -8.14 11.52
N ALA A 58 -4.33 -8.66 10.67
CA ALA A 58 -3.95 -9.65 9.66
C ALA A 58 -2.92 -9.06 8.69
N LEU A 59 -2.17 -9.93 8.01
CA LEU A 59 -1.19 -9.49 7.01
C LEU A 59 -1.87 -8.74 5.85
N THR A 60 -3.07 -9.16 5.48
CA THR A 60 -3.86 -8.60 4.39
C THR A 60 -5.29 -8.30 4.81
N ASP A 61 -5.93 -7.32 4.16
CA ASP A 61 -7.29 -6.90 4.48
C ASP A 61 -8.36 -7.91 4.04
N PHE A 62 -8.19 -8.50 2.85
CA PHE A 62 -9.00 -9.60 2.34
C PHE A 62 -8.35 -10.95 2.63
N SER A 63 -9.12 -12.03 2.54
CA SER A 63 -8.60 -13.39 2.69
C SER A 63 -7.60 -13.78 1.60
N ASP A 64 -7.67 -13.13 0.43
CA ASP A 64 -6.88 -13.43 -0.76
C ASP A 64 -6.07 -12.23 -1.26
N GLY A 65 -6.14 -11.05 -0.63
CA GLY A 65 -5.49 -9.84 -1.12
C GLY A 65 -5.59 -8.64 -0.20
N GLU A 66 -5.08 -7.50 -0.66
CA GLU A 66 -4.93 -6.27 0.13
C GLU A 66 -5.76 -5.13 -0.47
N LEU A 67 -6.31 -4.24 0.36
CA LEU A 67 -6.88 -2.97 -0.07
C LEU A 67 -5.84 -1.87 0.09
N LYS A 68 -5.60 -1.08 -0.95
CA LYS A 68 -4.81 0.15 -0.84
C LYS A 68 -5.52 1.35 -1.40
N THR A 69 -5.51 2.42 -0.62
CA THR A 69 -5.97 3.74 -1.05
C THR A 69 -4.79 4.70 -1.15
N ASN A 70 -4.88 5.65 -2.08
CA ASN A 70 -3.87 6.69 -2.28
C ASN A 70 -4.54 8.01 -2.63
N LYS A 71 -3.97 9.13 -2.17
CA LYS A 71 -4.41 10.45 -2.63
C LYS A 71 -4.08 10.61 -4.13
N ALA A 72 -5.10 10.86 -4.94
CA ALA A 72 -4.98 11.15 -6.37
C ALA A 72 -5.56 12.53 -6.72
N ASP A 73 -5.20 13.02 -7.91
CA ASP A 73 -5.89 14.15 -8.55
C ASP A 73 -7.17 13.68 -9.27
N THR A 74 -7.90 14.62 -9.86
CA THR A 74 -9.16 14.37 -10.57
C THR A 74 -9.03 13.41 -11.74
N ASP A 75 -7.85 13.30 -12.34
CA ASP A 75 -7.57 12.36 -13.43
C ASP A 75 -7.20 10.96 -12.90
N GLY A 76 -7.08 10.81 -11.58
CA GLY A 76 -6.65 9.58 -10.91
C GLY A 76 -5.13 9.43 -10.84
N ALA A 77 -4.35 10.44 -11.18
CA ALA A 77 -2.90 10.36 -11.06
C ALA A 77 -2.48 10.44 -9.57
N PRO A 78 -1.56 9.58 -9.13
CA PRO A 78 -1.16 9.52 -7.73
C PRO A 78 -0.40 10.80 -7.32
N LEU A 79 -0.78 11.39 -6.19
CA LEU A 79 -0.15 12.59 -5.63
C LEU A 79 0.89 12.27 -4.56
N GLU A 80 0.86 11.06 -3.98
CA GLU A 80 1.76 10.63 -2.92
C GLU A 80 2.22 9.18 -3.10
N THR A 81 3.30 8.81 -2.40
CA THR A 81 3.73 7.41 -2.27
C THR A 81 2.73 6.63 -1.40
N MET A 82 2.53 5.34 -1.69
CA MET A 82 1.54 4.52 -0.99
C MET A 82 2.22 3.52 -0.06
N PHE A 83 1.79 3.48 1.21
CA PHE A 83 2.41 2.63 2.23
C PHE A 83 2.13 1.13 1.96
N ILE A 84 3.16 0.30 2.10
CA ILE A 84 3.04 -1.16 1.99
C ILE A 84 3.06 -1.81 3.38
N SER A 85 4.24 -1.81 4.02
CA SER A 85 4.49 -2.44 5.32
C SER A 85 5.72 -1.83 6.01
N GLN A 86 5.70 -1.79 7.35
CA GLN A 86 6.90 -1.45 8.14
C GLN A 86 7.91 -2.59 8.10
N ILE A 87 9.19 -2.27 8.34
CA ILE A 87 10.27 -3.27 8.28
C ILE A 87 10.78 -3.69 9.65
N SER A 88 10.43 -2.97 10.73
CA SER A 88 11.04 -3.16 12.05
C SER A 88 10.91 -4.58 12.60
N SER A 89 9.74 -5.22 12.45
CA SER A 89 9.49 -6.59 12.95
C SER A 89 10.14 -7.67 12.10
N ASN A 90 10.54 -7.36 10.87
CA ASN A 90 11.03 -8.32 9.88
C ASN A 90 12.40 -7.90 9.33
N PHE A 91 13.14 -7.04 10.04
CA PHE A 91 14.35 -6.45 9.49
C PHE A 91 15.44 -7.50 9.24
N ASP A 92 15.75 -8.34 10.22
CA ASP A 92 16.77 -9.39 10.05
C ASP A 92 16.38 -10.40 8.97
N GLN A 93 15.08 -10.66 8.84
CA GLN A 93 14.57 -11.47 7.73
C GLN A 93 14.83 -10.76 6.39
N LEU A 94 14.53 -9.45 6.28
CA LEU A 94 14.71 -8.65 5.06
C LEU A 94 16.12 -8.77 4.50
N ILE A 95 17.13 -8.63 5.36
CA ILE A 95 18.54 -8.58 4.97
C ILE A 95 19.18 -9.97 4.86
N SER A 96 18.47 -11.03 5.21
CA SER A 96 18.95 -12.41 5.09
C SER A 96 19.07 -12.82 3.63
N ASP A 97 20.14 -13.53 3.27
CA ASP A 97 20.31 -14.11 1.93
C ASP A 97 19.28 -15.20 1.59
N GLN A 98 18.53 -15.67 2.60
CA GLN A 98 17.53 -16.74 2.43
C GLN A 98 16.17 -16.23 1.96
N ILE A 99 15.89 -14.92 2.01
CA ILE A 99 14.60 -14.38 1.55
C ILE A 99 14.69 -13.80 0.14
N SER A 100 13.99 -14.46 -0.77
CA SER A 100 13.69 -13.97 -2.12
C SER A 100 12.55 -12.92 -2.07
N PHE A 101 12.22 -12.31 -3.20
CA PHE A 101 11.09 -11.38 -3.24
C PHE A 101 9.76 -12.12 -3.08
N GLU A 102 9.58 -13.21 -3.80
CA GLU A 102 8.40 -14.09 -3.79
C GLU A 102 8.12 -14.72 -2.42
N ASP A 103 9.16 -15.01 -1.64
CA ASP A 103 9.01 -15.53 -0.28
C ASP A 103 8.82 -14.42 0.77
N SER A 104 8.87 -13.15 0.36
CA SER A 104 8.77 -12.01 1.28
C SER A 104 7.34 -11.68 1.69
N TRP A 105 7.17 -11.21 2.93
CA TRP A 105 5.89 -10.66 3.39
C TRP A 105 5.43 -9.44 2.57
N ILE A 106 6.38 -8.75 1.92
CA ILE A 106 6.09 -7.65 1.01
C ILE A 106 5.34 -8.18 -0.20
N TYR A 107 5.85 -9.21 -0.87
CA TYR A 107 5.18 -9.83 -2.00
C TYR A 107 3.83 -10.43 -1.61
N GLN A 108 3.76 -11.17 -0.50
CA GLN A 108 2.49 -11.73 0.00
C GLN A 108 1.40 -10.65 0.16
N LYS A 109 1.79 -9.44 0.58
CA LYS A 109 0.89 -8.30 0.78
C LYS A 109 0.48 -7.59 -0.51
N ILE A 110 1.22 -7.75 -1.60
CA ILE A 110 1.00 -6.98 -2.84
C ILE A 110 0.69 -7.82 -4.07
N LYS A 111 0.85 -9.14 -4.00
CA LYS A 111 0.62 -10.06 -5.13
C LYS A 111 -0.83 -10.04 -5.64
N ASN A 112 -1.79 -9.73 -4.76
CA ASN A 112 -3.19 -9.54 -5.11
C ASN A 112 -3.69 -8.28 -4.39
N LEU A 113 -3.89 -7.22 -5.15
CA LEU A 113 -4.09 -5.87 -4.63
C LEU A 113 -5.31 -5.22 -5.28
N LEU A 114 -6.16 -4.62 -4.45
CA LEU A 114 -7.21 -3.71 -4.87
C LEU A 114 -6.75 -2.28 -4.62
N TYR A 115 -6.34 -1.61 -5.69
CA TYR A 115 -5.87 -0.23 -5.64
C TYR A 115 -7.01 0.75 -5.95
N VAL A 116 -7.31 1.63 -5.01
CA VAL A 116 -8.43 2.58 -5.06
C VAL A 116 -7.91 4.01 -4.88
N PRO A 117 -7.64 4.75 -5.98
CA PRO A 117 -7.30 6.17 -5.88
C PRO A 117 -8.47 7.01 -5.34
N ILE A 118 -8.17 7.89 -4.40
CA ILE A 118 -9.14 8.79 -3.75
C ILE A 118 -8.79 10.24 -4.10
N CYS A 119 -9.73 10.92 -4.75
CA CYS A 119 -9.61 12.34 -5.08
C CYS A 119 -9.90 13.18 -3.84
N LYS A 120 -8.91 13.97 -3.40
CA LYS A 120 -9.06 14.91 -2.27
C LYS A 120 -9.08 16.34 -2.80
N VAL A 121 -10.25 16.77 -3.28
CA VAL A 121 -10.46 18.04 -4.00
C VAL A 121 -10.25 19.29 -3.14
N ASP A 122 -10.45 19.19 -1.83
CA ASP A 122 -10.15 20.24 -0.84
C ASP A 122 -9.90 19.63 0.55
N ASN A 123 -9.98 20.44 1.60
CA ASN A 123 -9.79 20.01 2.99
C ASN A 123 -11.06 19.38 3.62
N ASP A 124 -12.15 19.26 2.87
CA ASP A 124 -13.42 18.67 3.33
C ASP A 124 -13.49 17.18 2.94
N PRO A 125 -13.38 16.25 3.91
CA PRO A 125 -13.43 14.82 3.63
C PRO A 125 -14.73 14.35 2.99
N ASP A 126 -15.84 15.03 3.25
CA ASP A 126 -17.14 14.64 2.71
C ASP A 126 -17.20 14.84 1.19
N LYS A 127 -16.38 15.73 0.64
CA LYS A 127 -16.26 15.97 -0.81
C LYS A 127 -15.24 15.08 -1.50
N TRP A 128 -14.44 14.32 -0.75
CA TRP A 128 -13.51 13.38 -1.35
C TRP A 128 -14.31 12.25 -2.02
N TYR A 129 -13.77 11.66 -3.07
CA TYR A 129 -14.49 10.63 -3.82
C TYR A 129 -13.59 9.51 -4.32
N ILE A 130 -14.20 8.35 -4.56
CA ILE A 130 -13.55 7.21 -5.20
C ILE A 130 -13.36 7.55 -6.68
N GLN A 131 -12.12 7.63 -7.15
CA GLN A 131 -11.87 7.99 -8.55
C GLN A 131 -12.15 6.80 -9.48
N SER A 132 -11.62 5.64 -9.12
CA SER A 132 -11.75 4.35 -9.81
C SER A 132 -11.27 3.24 -8.88
N ALA A 133 -11.27 1.99 -9.37
CA ALA A 133 -10.61 0.87 -8.69
C ALA A 133 -9.89 -0.02 -9.70
N TYR A 134 -8.73 -0.54 -9.28
CA TYR A 134 -7.88 -1.41 -10.08
C TYR A 134 -7.60 -2.71 -9.33
N HIS A 135 -7.89 -3.84 -9.96
CA HIS A 135 -7.40 -5.14 -9.53
C HIS A 135 -6.00 -5.33 -10.09
N VAL A 136 -5.01 -5.49 -9.23
CA VAL A 136 -3.64 -5.85 -9.59
C VAL A 136 -3.36 -7.26 -9.09
N GLN A 137 -3.21 -8.20 -10.00
CA GLN A 137 -2.78 -9.56 -9.72
C GLN A 137 -1.40 -9.78 -10.34
N ILE A 138 -0.35 -9.78 -9.52
CA ILE A 138 1.02 -9.88 -10.00
C ILE A 138 1.27 -11.29 -10.57
N ASN A 139 1.62 -11.35 -11.86
CA ASN A 139 2.14 -12.56 -12.49
C ASN A 139 3.65 -12.64 -12.26
N GLU A 140 4.14 -13.73 -11.68
CA GLU A 140 5.57 -13.99 -11.38
C GLU A 140 6.45 -14.03 -12.64
N GLU A 141 5.85 -14.33 -13.80
CA GLU A 141 6.53 -14.30 -15.10
C GLU A 141 6.41 -12.93 -15.79
N GLY A 142 5.74 -11.97 -15.17
CA GLY A 142 5.40 -10.66 -15.74
C GLY A 142 6.47 -9.58 -15.54
N GLU A 143 6.38 -8.52 -16.34
CA GLU A 143 7.26 -7.34 -16.23
C GLU A 143 7.16 -6.67 -14.86
N LEU A 144 5.95 -6.59 -14.31
CA LEU A 144 5.69 -5.98 -13.01
C LEU A 144 6.41 -6.73 -11.88
N PHE A 145 6.35 -8.07 -11.88
CA PHE A 145 7.07 -8.89 -10.92
C PHE A 145 8.57 -8.73 -11.06
N ARG A 146 9.10 -8.81 -12.28
CA ARG A 146 10.55 -8.64 -12.53
C ARG A 146 11.05 -7.30 -12.01
N GLN A 147 10.33 -6.21 -12.25
CA GLN A 147 10.73 -4.89 -11.78
C GLN A 147 10.67 -4.78 -10.25
N LEU A 148 9.61 -5.29 -9.62
CA LEU A 148 9.47 -5.27 -8.16
C LEU A 148 10.52 -6.15 -7.47
N SER A 149 10.83 -7.32 -8.04
CA SER A 149 11.89 -8.21 -7.54
C SER A 149 13.28 -7.58 -7.67
N ALA A 150 13.55 -6.91 -8.80
CA ALA A 150 14.77 -6.15 -9.00
C ALA A 150 14.91 -5.00 -7.98
N ASP A 151 13.84 -4.23 -7.76
CA ASP A 151 13.80 -3.18 -6.74
C ASP A 151 14.04 -3.73 -5.34
N PHE A 152 13.39 -4.84 -4.98
CA PHE A 152 13.53 -5.48 -3.67
C PHE A 152 14.99 -5.92 -3.43
N THR A 153 15.59 -6.57 -4.43
CA THR A 153 17.00 -6.99 -4.39
C THR A 153 17.94 -5.79 -4.27
N GLN A 154 17.76 -4.76 -5.09
CA GLN A 154 18.55 -3.53 -5.05
C GLN A 154 18.44 -2.86 -3.67
N ILE A 155 17.23 -2.79 -3.12
CA ILE A 155 16.98 -2.22 -1.79
C ILE A 155 17.74 -3.01 -0.73
N LYS A 156 17.67 -4.34 -0.74
CA LYS A 156 18.43 -5.20 0.20
C LYS A 156 19.93 -4.94 0.10
N SER A 157 20.50 -4.92 -1.10
CA SER A 157 21.93 -4.65 -1.29
C SER A 157 22.33 -3.28 -0.75
N LYS A 158 21.50 -2.26 -0.95
CA LYS A 158 21.75 -0.91 -0.41
C LYS A 158 21.68 -0.88 1.12
N LEU A 159 20.70 -1.55 1.74
CA LEU A 159 20.60 -1.65 3.20
C LEU A 159 21.84 -2.33 3.78
N LEU A 160 22.27 -3.45 3.20
CA LEU A 160 23.47 -4.15 3.62
C LEU A 160 24.73 -3.29 3.46
N ALA A 161 24.85 -2.54 2.35
CA ALA A 161 25.95 -1.60 2.15
C ALA A 161 25.93 -0.50 3.23
N ASP A 162 24.77 0.07 3.56
CA ASP A 162 24.63 1.10 4.59
C ASP A 162 24.97 0.59 5.99
N ILE A 163 24.64 -0.65 6.32
CA ILE A 163 24.97 -1.25 7.62
C ILE A 163 26.48 -1.50 7.74
N ASN A 164 27.12 -1.90 6.63
CA ASN A 164 28.53 -2.30 6.58
C ASN A 164 29.48 -1.15 6.19
N SER A 165 28.96 0.06 5.93
CA SER A 165 29.75 1.25 5.59
C SER A 165 29.20 2.51 6.27
N GLY A 166 29.95 3.61 6.22
CA GLY A 166 29.48 4.90 6.74
C GLY A 166 29.21 4.90 8.25
N ASP A 167 28.05 5.43 8.66
CA ASP A 167 27.63 5.52 10.06
C ASP A 167 27.05 4.19 10.59
N GLY A 168 26.90 3.18 9.73
CA GLY A 168 26.32 1.89 10.05
C GLY A 168 24.80 1.93 10.23
N TYR A 169 24.12 3.00 9.84
CA TYR A 169 22.67 3.12 9.90
C TYR A 169 22.07 2.98 8.50
N ILE A 170 20.90 2.35 8.39
CA ILE A 170 20.16 2.31 7.13
C ILE A 170 19.60 3.70 6.79
N HIS A 171 19.63 4.02 5.50
CA HIS A 171 19.05 5.24 4.96
C HIS A 171 17.91 4.92 3.98
N THR A 172 17.31 5.98 3.42
CA THR A 172 16.31 5.79 2.36
C THR A 172 16.94 5.06 1.16
N SER A 173 16.25 4.03 0.68
CA SER A 173 16.67 3.21 -0.45
C SER A 173 15.56 3.18 -1.50
N ASN A 174 15.90 3.37 -2.77
CA ASN A 174 14.94 3.56 -3.85
C ASN A 174 15.15 2.52 -4.96
N GLY A 175 14.07 1.85 -5.36
CA GLY A 175 13.94 1.22 -6.66
C GLY A 175 13.09 2.07 -7.62
N SER A 176 12.62 1.45 -8.70
CA SER A 176 11.76 2.08 -9.71
C SER A 176 10.33 2.27 -9.19
N PHE A 177 9.73 1.21 -8.63
CA PHE A 177 8.36 1.07 -8.20
C PHE A 177 8.20 0.99 -6.67
N ILE A 178 9.17 0.46 -5.94
CA ILE A 178 9.15 0.46 -4.47
C ILE A 178 10.36 1.18 -3.88
N GLN A 179 10.22 1.63 -2.64
CA GLN A 179 11.28 2.27 -1.86
C GLN A 179 11.12 1.99 -0.37
N ILE A 180 12.22 2.06 0.38
CA ILE A 180 12.21 2.15 1.85
C ILE A 180 12.53 3.58 2.25
N ARG A 181 11.71 4.15 3.14
CA ARG A 181 11.93 5.47 3.74
C ARG A 181 11.46 5.49 5.19
N SER A 182 11.89 6.50 5.94
CA SER A 182 11.48 6.65 7.34
C SER A 182 9.96 6.83 7.46
N LYS A 183 9.35 6.06 8.36
CA LYS A 183 7.93 6.13 8.72
C LYS A 183 7.79 6.04 10.23
N ASP A 184 7.93 7.18 10.88
CA ASP A 184 7.93 7.26 12.33
C ASP A 184 7.39 8.60 12.82
N PHE A 185 7.12 8.69 14.12
CA PHE A 185 6.76 9.92 14.82
C PHE A 185 7.59 10.01 16.10
N LYS A 186 7.53 11.15 16.82
CA LYS A 186 8.23 11.27 18.11
C LYS A 186 7.34 10.74 19.25
N PRO A 187 7.88 10.00 20.24
CA PRO A 187 9.26 9.52 20.34
C PRO A 187 9.59 8.50 19.24
N TYR A 188 10.79 8.57 18.69
CA TYR A 188 11.20 7.67 17.60
C TYR A 188 11.34 6.22 18.10
N HIS A 189 11.11 5.28 17.19
CA HIS A 189 11.17 3.85 17.41
C HIS A 189 12.33 3.27 16.58
N PRO A 190 13.53 3.10 17.18
CA PRO A 190 14.69 2.50 16.53
C PRO A 190 14.38 1.11 15.96
N ILE A 191 15.16 0.70 14.97
CA ILE A 191 15.14 -0.68 14.48
C ILE A 191 16.37 -1.37 15.05
N PHE A 192 16.15 -2.37 15.91
CA PHE A 192 17.18 -3.26 16.40
C PHE A 192 17.33 -4.45 15.47
N SER A 193 18.57 -4.79 15.14
CA SER A 193 18.93 -6.02 14.42
C SER A 193 19.57 -7.00 15.41
N ALA A 194 19.00 -8.20 15.53
CA ALA A 194 19.59 -9.27 16.32
C ALA A 194 20.85 -9.82 15.64
N GLN A 195 20.88 -9.87 14.30
CA GLN A 195 22.04 -10.31 13.53
C GLN A 195 23.29 -9.44 13.79
N TYR A 196 23.13 -8.12 13.89
CA TYR A 196 24.23 -7.19 14.17
C TYR A 196 24.34 -6.80 15.66
N ASN A 197 23.42 -7.28 16.50
CA ASN A 197 23.31 -6.97 17.92
C ASN A 197 23.37 -5.46 18.24
N ARG A 198 22.72 -4.63 17.41
CA ARG A 198 22.69 -3.17 17.56
C ARG A 198 21.50 -2.55 16.86
N ASN A 199 21.22 -1.29 17.17
CA ASN A 199 20.31 -0.49 16.36
C ASN A 199 20.95 -0.19 15.00
N ILE A 200 20.24 -0.52 13.93
CA ILE A 200 20.59 -0.21 12.54
C ILE A 200 19.85 1.02 12.04
N SER A 201 18.90 1.55 12.81
CA SER A 201 18.22 2.80 12.55
C SER A 201 17.81 3.44 13.86
N ASN A 202 17.82 4.77 13.94
CA ASN A 202 17.24 5.52 15.06
C ASN A 202 15.74 5.81 14.88
N LYS A 203 15.17 5.48 13.72
CA LYS A 203 13.75 5.66 13.37
C LYS A 203 13.18 4.43 12.68
N ASN A 204 11.88 4.24 12.77
CA ASN A 204 11.23 3.19 12.00
C ASN A 204 11.19 3.54 10.50
N HIS A 205 11.20 2.53 9.66
CA HIS A 205 11.20 2.59 8.21
C HIS A 205 10.12 1.67 7.66
N ALA A 206 9.66 1.97 6.44
CA ALA A 206 8.63 1.18 5.78
C ALA A 206 8.87 1.14 4.28
N PHE A 207 8.39 0.07 3.66
CA PHE A 207 8.22 -0.02 2.23
C PHE A 207 7.04 0.84 1.77
N TYR A 208 7.25 1.51 0.65
CA TYR A 208 6.26 2.30 -0.06
C TYR A 208 6.29 1.97 -1.54
N PHE A 209 5.12 1.92 -2.17
CA PHE A 209 5.03 2.12 -3.60
C PHE A 209 5.34 3.58 -3.94
N LYS A 210 6.19 3.76 -4.93
CA LYS A 210 6.44 5.03 -5.58
C LYS A 210 5.30 5.37 -6.54
N LYS A 211 5.11 6.66 -6.83
CA LYS A 211 4.06 7.14 -7.75
C LYS A 211 4.13 6.46 -9.12
N GLU A 212 5.34 6.11 -9.54
CA GLU A 212 5.63 5.40 -10.79
C GLU A 212 4.91 4.04 -10.86
N PHE A 213 4.82 3.28 -9.75
CA PHE A 213 4.06 2.03 -9.71
C PHE A 213 2.57 2.25 -10.00
N MET A 214 1.94 3.21 -9.32
CA MET A 214 0.51 3.49 -9.52
C MET A 214 0.24 4.07 -10.91
N ARG A 215 1.18 4.81 -11.50
CA ARG A 215 1.08 5.23 -12.91
C ARG A 215 1.14 4.03 -13.85
N GLU A 216 2.08 3.11 -13.64
CA GLU A 216 2.19 1.89 -14.46
C GLU A 216 0.93 1.04 -14.38
N VAL A 217 0.38 0.82 -13.17
CA VAL A 217 -0.90 0.12 -12.97
C VAL A 217 -2.01 0.73 -13.81
N ARG A 218 -2.13 2.07 -13.82
CA ARG A 218 -3.14 2.77 -14.62
C ARG A 218 -2.91 2.61 -16.12
N GLU A 219 -1.67 2.66 -16.59
CA GLU A 219 -1.34 2.46 -17.99
C GLU A 219 -1.59 1.02 -18.45
N MET A 220 -1.20 0.02 -17.65
CA MET A 220 -1.48 -1.40 -17.92
C MET A 220 -2.98 -1.68 -18.03
N ALA A 221 -3.78 -1.09 -17.14
CA ALA A 221 -5.24 -1.20 -17.17
C ALA A 221 -5.84 -0.61 -18.45
N ARG A 222 -5.34 0.54 -18.92
CA ARG A 222 -5.79 1.19 -20.17
C ARG A 222 -5.45 0.38 -21.41
N GLN A 223 -4.28 -0.27 -21.42
CA GLN A 223 -3.81 -1.06 -22.55
C GLN A 223 -4.48 -2.43 -22.66
N GLY A 224 -5.27 -2.84 -21.66
CA GLY A 224 -5.88 -4.16 -21.63
C GLY A 224 -4.83 -5.28 -21.69
N LYS A 225 -3.64 -5.07 -21.08
CA LYS A 225 -2.61 -6.13 -20.98
C LYS A 225 -3.17 -7.25 -20.11
N ASP A 226 -3.82 -8.20 -20.78
CA ASP A 226 -4.62 -9.27 -20.20
C ASP A 226 -3.85 -10.06 -19.13
N GLY A 227 -4.31 -9.93 -17.89
CA GLY A 227 -4.03 -10.88 -16.81
C GLY A 227 -3.36 -10.32 -15.56
N VAL A 228 -2.77 -9.12 -15.61
CA VAL A 228 -2.02 -8.55 -14.46
C VAL A 228 -2.73 -7.37 -13.81
N VAL A 229 -3.35 -6.49 -14.58
CA VAL A 229 -4.09 -5.33 -14.05
C VAL A 229 -5.39 -5.12 -14.80
N ARG A 230 -6.49 -4.92 -14.08
CA ARG A 230 -7.81 -4.63 -14.64
C ARG A 230 -8.45 -3.46 -13.91
N ILE A 231 -9.11 -2.57 -14.65
CA ILE A 231 -10.05 -1.62 -14.05
C ILE A 231 -11.34 -2.38 -13.70
N ILE A 232 -11.92 -2.07 -12.54
CA ILE A 232 -13.11 -2.76 -11.99
C ILE A 232 -14.37 -1.94 -12.23
#